data_AF-A0A8H9D9C6-F1
#
_entry.id   AF-A0A8H9D9C6-F1
#
_cell.length_a   1.000
_cell.length_b   1.000
_cell.length_c   1.000
_cell.angle_alpha   90.00
_cell.angle_beta   90.00
_cell.angle_gamma   90.00
#
_symmetry.space_group_name_H-M   'P 1'
#
loop_
_entity.id
_entity.type
_entity.pdbx_description
1 polymer ?
#
loop_
_entity_poly.entity_id
_entity_poly.type
_entity_poly.pdbx_seq_one_letter_code
_entity_poly.pdbx_strand_id
1 'polypeptide(L)'
;MSSTKNQINEQDRKFRHALELAIEGGVLINCPYHEGFIYRGNEQIESAYKLANSKWASGKINHDHFETRNEMTDCIKTVVSEYGLYSCNQCRDLINK
;
A
#
# COMPACT_ATOMS: atom_id res chain seq x y z
N MET A 1 -31.87 -1.09 -1.06
CA MET A 1 -30.58 -1.64 -0.58
C MET A 1 -29.53 -1.43 -1.66
N SER A 2 -28.95 -0.22 -1.76
CA SER A 2 -28.00 0.07 -2.86
C SER A 2 -26.85 1.02 -2.50
N SER A 3 -26.78 1.52 -1.26
CA SER A 3 -25.78 2.53 -0.87
C SER A 3 -24.42 1.94 -0.48
N THR A 4 -24.34 0.66 -0.15
CA THR A 4 -23.10 0.02 0.33
C THR A 4 -22.11 -0.33 -0.79
N LYS A 5 -22.57 -0.45 -2.05
CA LYS A 5 -21.71 -0.88 -3.18
C LYS A 5 -20.77 0.21 -3.70
N ASN A 6 -21.12 1.49 -3.59
CA ASN A 6 -20.24 2.57 -4.06
C ASN A 6 -19.06 2.80 -3.09
N GLN A 7 -19.33 2.76 -1.79
CA GLN A 7 -18.32 3.10 -0.77
C GLN A 7 -17.15 2.11 -0.71
N ILE A 8 -17.43 0.81 -0.96
CA ILE A 8 -16.40 -0.23 -1.01
C ILE A 8 -15.44 0.01 -2.18
N ASN A 9 -15.96 0.46 -3.32
CA ASN A 9 -15.16 0.63 -4.53
C ASN A 9 -14.21 1.84 -4.45
N GLU A 10 -14.62 2.89 -3.74
CA GLU A 10 -13.75 4.05 -3.48
C GLU A 10 -12.62 3.67 -2.53
N GLN A 11 -12.92 3.00 -1.42
CA GLN A 11 -11.91 2.60 -0.45
C GLN A 11 -10.91 1.60 -1.04
N ASP A 12 -11.36 0.64 -1.86
CA ASP A 12 -10.49 -0.31 -2.54
C ASP A 12 -9.54 0.37 -3.53
N ARG A 13 -10.02 1.40 -4.25
CA ARG A 13 -9.17 2.24 -5.12
C ARG A 13 -8.10 2.98 -4.32
N LYS A 14 -8.47 3.63 -3.22
CA LYS A 14 -7.51 4.31 -2.32
C LYS A 14 -6.46 3.34 -1.80
N PHE A 15 -6.90 2.14 -1.40
CA PHE A 15 -6.02 1.08 -0.92
C PHE A 15 -5.02 0.61 -1.97
N ARG A 16 -5.48 0.29 -3.18
CA ARG A 16 -4.58 -0.13 -4.28
C ARG A 16 -3.54 0.93 -4.58
N HIS A 17 -3.95 2.19 -4.62
CA HIS A 17 -3.03 3.28 -4.93
C HIS A 17 -2.02 3.52 -3.80
N ALA A 18 -2.47 3.45 -2.54
CA ALA A 18 -1.58 3.51 -1.38
C ALA A 18 -0.56 2.35 -1.37
N LEU A 19 -1.00 1.16 -1.80
CA LEU A 19 -0.16 -0.03 -1.90
C LEU A 19 0.88 0.11 -3.01
N GLU A 20 0.51 0.63 -4.18
CA GLU A 20 1.47 0.98 -5.23
C GLU A 20 2.51 2.00 -4.75
N LEU A 21 2.10 3.05 -4.04
CA LEU A 21 3.00 4.05 -3.47
C LEU A 21 3.97 3.44 -2.44
N ALA A 22 3.49 2.51 -1.63
CA ALA A 22 4.32 1.80 -0.66
C ALA A 22 5.32 0.85 -1.34
N ILE A 23 4.95 0.24 -2.47
CA ILE A 23 5.84 -0.58 -3.30
C ILE A 23 6.89 0.29 -4.00
N GLU A 24 6.48 1.38 -4.65
CA GLU A 24 7.39 2.32 -5.31
C GLU A 24 8.33 3.00 -4.32
N GLY A 25 7.88 3.24 -3.09
CA GLY A 25 8.69 3.75 -1.99
C GLY A 25 9.61 2.72 -1.33
N GLY A 26 9.68 1.49 -1.86
CA GLY A 26 10.57 0.43 -1.36
C GLY A 26 10.18 -0.16 0.01
N VAL A 27 9.06 0.31 0.59
CA VAL A 27 8.59 -0.09 1.93
C VAL A 27 7.89 -1.42 1.88
N LEU A 28 7.19 -1.69 0.79
CA LEU A 28 6.65 -3.00 0.46
C LEU A 28 7.35 -3.51 -0.79
N ILE A 29 7.53 -4.82 -0.87
CA ILE A 29 8.10 -5.47 -2.05
C ILE A 29 7.30 -6.72 -2.36
N ASN A 30 7.16 -6.98 -3.65
CA ASN A 30 6.49 -8.18 -4.12
C ASN A 30 7.44 -9.38 -4.01
N CYS A 31 6.92 -10.52 -3.56
CA CYS A 31 7.67 -11.76 -3.50
C CYS A 31 7.94 -12.23 -4.93
N PRO A 32 9.21 -12.43 -5.33
CA PRO A 32 9.52 -12.90 -6.69
C PRO A 32 9.06 -14.34 -6.94
N TYR A 33 8.78 -15.09 -5.87
CA TYR A 33 8.37 -16.50 -5.94
C TYR A 33 6.84 -16.69 -5.83
N HIS A 34 6.13 -15.71 -5.29
CA HIS A 34 4.68 -15.78 -5.06
C HIS A 34 4.02 -14.53 -5.61
N GLU A 35 3.47 -14.65 -6.81
CA GLU A 35 2.72 -13.56 -7.44
C GLU A 35 1.51 -13.18 -6.56
N GLY A 36 1.35 -11.86 -6.34
CA GLY A 36 0.31 -11.32 -5.47
C GLY A 36 0.64 -11.31 -3.98
N PHE A 37 1.82 -11.80 -3.56
CA PHE A 37 2.27 -11.68 -2.18
C PHE A 37 3.25 -10.53 -2.00
N ILE A 38 2.89 -9.63 -1.11
CA ILE A 38 3.67 -8.46 -0.72
C ILE A 38 4.22 -8.69 0.69
N TYR A 39 5.43 -8.22 0.93
CA TYR A 39 6.08 -8.28 2.23
C TYR A 39 6.81 -6.97 2.52
N ARG A 40 7.18 -6.78 3.79
CA ARG A 40 7.91 -5.59 4.22
C ARG A 40 9.31 -5.56 3.59
N GLY A 41 9.60 -4.48 2.90
CA GLY A 41 10.91 -4.19 2.34
C GLY A 41 11.93 -3.73 3.37
N ASN A 42 13.11 -3.40 2.86
CA ASN A 42 14.19 -2.86 3.67
C ASN A 42 14.02 -1.35 3.96
N GLU A 43 13.14 -0.66 3.22
CA GLU A 43 12.88 0.75 3.49
C GLU A 43 11.85 0.94 4.61
N GLN A 44 12.03 2.05 5.33
CA GLN A 44 11.10 2.44 6.37
C GLN A 44 9.87 3.12 5.78
N ILE A 45 8.75 3.06 6.49
CA ILE A 45 7.49 3.71 6.11
C ILE A 45 7.64 5.21 5.79
N GLU A 46 8.65 5.86 6.38
CA GLU A 46 9.01 7.26 6.10
C GLU A 46 9.38 7.50 4.63
N SER A 47 10.02 6.52 3.96
CA SER A 47 10.35 6.61 2.53
C SER A 47 9.07 6.67 1.69
N ALA A 48 8.08 5.81 1.97
CA ALA A 48 6.77 5.86 1.32
C ALA A 48 6.04 7.19 1.59
N TYR A 49 6.10 7.73 2.82
CA TYR A 49 5.51 9.04 3.11
C TYR A 49 6.17 10.18 2.35
N LYS A 50 7.50 10.18 2.24
CA LYS A 50 8.24 11.19 1.46
C LYS A 50 7.88 11.10 -0.02
N LEU A 51 7.84 9.89 -0.57
CA LEU A 51 7.51 9.66 -1.97
C LEU A 51 6.06 10.06 -2.27
N ALA A 52 5.12 9.69 -1.40
CA ALA A 52 3.71 10.06 -1.51
C ALA A 52 3.51 11.58 -1.44
N ASN A 53 4.15 12.26 -0.47
CA ASN A 53 4.10 13.72 -0.37
C ASN A 53 4.74 14.41 -1.60
N SER A 54 5.83 13.86 -2.13
CA SER A 54 6.46 14.37 -3.34
C SER A 54 5.55 14.25 -4.57
N LYS A 55 4.91 13.08 -4.75
CA LYS A 55 3.94 12.86 -5.84
C LYS A 55 2.68 13.72 -5.69
N TRP A 56 2.22 13.93 -4.46
CA TRP A 56 1.14 14.87 -4.14
C TRP A 56 1.51 16.30 -4.53
N ALA A 57 2.69 16.78 -4.10
CA ALA A 57 3.17 18.12 -4.42
C ALA A 57 3.42 18.32 -5.92
N SER A 58 3.82 17.26 -6.61
CA SER A 58 4.01 17.25 -8.06
C SER A 58 2.69 17.19 -8.85
N GLY A 59 1.53 17.03 -8.19
CA GLY A 59 0.24 16.88 -8.85
C GLY A 59 0.05 15.54 -9.60
N LYS A 60 0.89 14.52 -9.31
CA LYS A 60 0.73 13.17 -9.86
C LYS A 60 -0.39 12.38 -9.18
N ILE A 61 -0.69 12.71 -7.92
CA ILE A 61 -1.81 12.15 -7.18
C ILE A 61 -2.95 13.16 -7.29
N ASN A 62 -3.99 12.80 -8.04
CA ASN A 62 -5.17 13.64 -8.15
C ASN A 62 -5.92 13.67 -6.82
N HIS A 63 -6.51 14.82 -6.50
CA HIS A 63 -7.43 15.01 -5.37
C HIS A 63 -8.68 14.11 -5.46
N ASP A 64 -8.92 13.48 -6.60
CA ASP A 64 -9.96 12.45 -6.78
C ASP A 64 -9.67 11.16 -6.01
N HIS A 65 -8.39 10.87 -5.75
CA HIS A 65 -7.98 9.65 -5.05
C HIS A 65 -7.90 9.84 -3.53
N PHE A 66 -7.39 10.96 -3.04
CA PHE A 66 -7.41 11.24 -1.61
C PHE A 66 -7.86 12.68 -1.37
N GLU A 67 -8.64 12.88 -0.31
CA GLU A 67 -9.15 14.22 0.03
C GLU A 67 -8.05 15.06 0.69
N THR A 68 -7.18 14.42 1.46
CA THR A 68 -6.13 15.11 2.22
C THR A 68 -4.84 14.28 2.25
N ARG A 69 -3.69 14.96 2.37
CA ARG A 69 -2.39 14.30 2.60
C ARG A 69 -2.41 13.34 3.79
N ASN A 70 -3.15 13.68 4.85
CA ASN A 70 -3.30 12.82 6.03
C ASN A 70 -4.01 11.50 5.67
N GLU A 71 -5.08 11.55 4.88
CA GLU A 71 -5.81 10.37 4.44
C GLU A 71 -4.90 9.44 3.64
N MET A 72 -4.12 10.00 2.71
CA MET A 72 -3.13 9.23 1.94
C MET A 72 -2.09 8.55 2.85
N THR A 73 -1.52 9.28 3.81
CA THR A 73 -0.55 8.69 4.75
C THR A 73 -1.17 7.64 5.67
N ASP A 74 -2.43 7.82 6.07
CA ASP A 74 -3.15 6.85 6.91
C ASP A 74 -3.47 5.56 6.14
N CYS A 75 -3.86 5.68 4.86
CA CYS A 75 -4.00 4.53 3.97
C CYS A 75 -2.67 3.79 3.79
N ILE A 76 -1.56 4.50 3.56
CA ILE A 76 -0.22 3.90 3.46
C ILE A 76 0.13 3.15 4.75
N LYS A 77 -0.13 3.76 5.90
CA LYS A 77 0.11 3.13 7.20
C LYS A 77 -0.70 1.85 7.37
N THR A 78 -1.96 1.88 6.95
CA THR A 78 -2.84 0.72 7.04
C THR A 78 -2.36 -0.40 6.13
N VAL A 79 -2.04 -0.13 4.85
CA VAL A 79 -1.51 -1.19 3.96
C VAL A 79 -0.17 -1.72 4.43
N VAL A 80 0.72 -0.87 4.94
CA VAL A 80 2.01 -1.33 5.48
C VAL A 80 1.81 -2.14 6.76
N SER A 81 0.81 -1.83 7.58
CA SER A 81 0.50 -2.62 8.77
C SER A 81 -0.14 -3.98 8.43
N GLU A 82 -1.04 -4.01 7.45
CA GLU A 82 -1.76 -5.21 7.03
C GLU A 82 -0.87 -6.16 6.20
N TYR A 83 -0.08 -5.61 5.26
CA TYR A 83 0.76 -6.38 4.34
C TYR A 83 2.24 -6.41 4.73
N GLY A 84 2.68 -5.58 5.67
CA GLY A 84 4.08 -5.50 6.12
C GLY A 84 4.49 -6.64 7.05
N LEU A 85 4.10 -7.86 6.70
CA LEU A 85 4.67 -9.06 7.27
C LEU A 85 6.16 -9.11 6.89
N TYR A 86 7.02 -9.50 7.86
CA TYR A 86 8.47 -9.58 7.67
C TYR A 86 8.90 -10.57 6.57
N SER A 87 8.00 -11.46 6.14
CA SER A 87 8.25 -12.48 5.13
C SER A 87 6.96 -12.84 4.42
N CYS A 88 7.06 -13.24 3.14
CA CYS A 88 5.93 -13.86 2.44
C CYS A 88 5.46 -15.10 3.22
N ASN A 89 4.18 -15.12 3.62
CA ASN A 89 3.61 -16.24 4.36
C ASN A 89 3.74 -17.57 3.61
N GLN A 90 3.64 -17.57 2.28
CA GLN A 90 3.83 -18.78 1.47
C GLN A 90 5.28 -19.28 1.51
N CYS A 91 6.27 -18.39 1.41
CA CYS A 91 7.69 -18.77 1.58
C CYS A 91 7.95 -19.36 2.98
N ARG A 92 7.31 -18.81 4.02
CA ARG A 92 7.45 -19.30 5.39
C ARG A 92 6.84 -20.69 5.59
N ASP A 93 5.73 -20.97 4.90
CA ASP A 93 5.05 -22.27 4.93
C ASP A 93 5.86 -23.35 4.21
N LEU A 94 6.49 -23.01 3.07
CA LEU A 94 7.36 -23.91 2.29
C LEU A 94 8.61 -24.42 3.05
N ILE A 95 9.07 -23.71 4.08
CA ILE A 95 10.23 -24.11 4.90
C ILE A 95 9.81 -25.07 6.04
N ASN A 96 8.52 -25.14 6.38
CA ASN A 96 8.01 -25.97 7.49
C ASN A 96 7.48 -27.35 7.05
N LYS A 97 7.83 -27.81 5.85
CA LYS A 97 7.39 -29.09 5.30
C LYS A 97 8.57 -29.96 4.89
#